data_AF-A0A328AEL9-F1
#
_entry.id   AF-A0A328AEL9-F1
#
_cell.length_a   1.000
_cell.length_b   1.000
_cell.length_c   1.000
_cell.angle_alpha   90.00
_cell.angle_beta   90.00
_cell.angle_gamma   90.00
#
_symmetry.space_group_name_H-M   'P 1'
#
loop_
_entity.id
_entity.type
_entity.pdbx_description
1 polymer ?
#
loop_
_entity_poly.entity_id
_entity_poly.type
_entity_poly.pdbx_seq_one_letter_code
_entity_poly.pdbx_strand_id
1 'polypeptide(L)' 'MPTHMTYELYLEGDEGPPVFEAITCPNEIELLASVQDMLARRGLTSIEVRRFGVHLYTVTA' A
#
# COMPACT_ATOMS: atom_id res chain seq x y z
N MET A 1 -11.95 5.13 20.65
CA MET A 1 -10.69 4.35 20.61
C MET A 1 -10.23 4.32 19.16
N PRO A 2 -9.04 4.81 18.79
CA PRO A 2 -8.57 4.65 17.42
C PRO A 2 -8.20 3.18 17.19
N THR A 3 -9.03 2.47 16.43
CA THR A 3 -8.75 1.11 15.97
C THR A 3 -7.79 1.22 14.79
N HIS A 4 -6.51 1.02 15.06
CA HIS A 4 -5.54 0.88 13.98
C HIS A 4 -5.81 -0.42 13.23
N MET A 5 -5.64 -0.38 11.90
CA MET A 5 -5.76 -1.54 11.01
C MET A 5 -4.43 -1.73 10.31
N THR A 6 -4.03 -2.99 10.12
CA THR A 6 -2.82 -3.36 9.39
C THR A 6 -3.21 -3.83 7.99
N TYR A 7 -2.48 -3.37 6.99
CA TYR A 7 -2.68 -3.64 5.57
C TYR A 7 -1.41 -4.23 4.97
N GLU A 8 -1.61 -5.07 3.98
CA GLU A 8 -0.59 -5.76 3.21
C GLU A 8 -0.39 -4.98 1.90
N LEU A 9 0.83 -4.55 1.63
CA LEU A 9 1.20 -3.81 0.42
C LEU A 9 2.11 -4.69 -0.44
N TYR A 10 1.71 -4.92 -1.68
CA TYR A 10 2.55 -5.55 -2.69
C TYR A 10 2.95 -4.48 -3.69
N LEU A 11 4.25 -4.20 -3.72
CA LEU A 11 4.86 -3.05 -4.38
C LEU A 11 5.49 -3.55 -5.66
N GLU A 12 5.11 -2.95 -6.79
CA GLU A 12 5.71 -3.21 -8.08
C GLU A 12 6.43 -1.95 -8.57
N GLY A 13 7.65 -2.12 -9.06
CA GLY A 13 8.43 -1.08 -9.72
C GLY A 13 8.94 -1.57 -11.07
N ASP A 14 9.54 -0.66 -11.83
CA ASP A 14 10.09 -0.99 -13.16
C ASP A 14 11.33 -1.91 -13.07
N GLU A 15 12.08 -1.82 -11.96
CA GLU A 15 13.31 -2.56 -11.76
C GLU A 15 13.23 -3.44 -10.52
N GLY A 16 13.33 -4.76 -10.73
CA GLY A 16 13.46 -5.75 -9.67
C GLY A 16 12.19 -6.53 -9.36
N PRO A 17 12.28 -7.47 -8.41
CA PRO A 17 11.14 -8.30 -8.03
C PRO A 17 10.13 -7.49 -7.19
N PRO A 18 8.84 -7.89 -7.20
CA PRO A 18 7.85 -7.29 -6.31
C PRO A 18 8.25 -7.39 -4.84
N VAL A 19 7.98 -6.33 -4.07
CA VAL A 19 8.31 -6.24 -2.65
C VAL A 19 7.02 -6.29 -1.83
N PHE A 20 7.09 -6.94 -0.67
CA PHE A 20 5.99 -6.95 0.31
C PHE A 20 6.32 -6.05 1.49
N GLU A 21 5.39 -5.17 1.87
CA GLU A 21 5.45 -4.36 3.09
C GLU A 21 4.12 -4.41 3.85
N ALA A 22 4.16 -4.19 5.16
CA ALA A 22 2.96 -4.04 5.98
C ALA A 22 2.90 -2.63 6.57
N ILE A 23 1.72 -1.99 6.49
CA ILE A 23 1.48 -0.66 7.06
C ILE A 23 0.32 -0.72 8.06
N THR A 24 0.46 0.00 9.17
CA THR A 24 -0.61 0.13 10.17
C THR A 24 -1.05 1.58 10.27
N CYS A 25 -2.33 1.85 10.05
CA CYS A 25 -2.89 3.20 10.02
C CYS A 25 -4.31 3.19 10.64
N PRO A 26 -4.82 4.36 11.09
CA PRO A 26 -6.09 4.41 11.84
C PRO A 26 -7.34 4.21 10.98
N ASN A 27 -7.24 4.41 9.66
CA ASN A 27 -8.33 4.22 8.71
C ASN A 27 -7.80 4.13 7.25
N GLU A 28 -8.69 3.88 6.30
CA GLU A 28 -8.37 3.76 4.87
C GLU A 28 -8.00 5.08 4.18
N ILE A 29 -8.39 6.24 4.76
CA ILE A 29 -8.04 7.56 4.19
C ILE A 29 -6.54 7.82 4.42
N GLU A 30 -6.06 7.61 5.65
CA GLU A 30 -4.63 7.70 5.98
C GLU A 30 -3.79 6.65 5.23
N LEU A 31 -4.37 5.46 5.01
CA LEU A 31 -3.75 4.44 4.16
C LEU A 31 -3.54 4.95 2.75
N LEU A 32 -4.59 5.46 2.11
CA LEU A 32 -4.55 5.91 0.73
C LEU A 32 -3.52 7.04 0.55
N ALA A 33 -3.49 8.01 1.48
CA ALA A 33 -2.50 9.08 1.47
C ALA A 33 -1.07 8.54 1.58
N SER A 34 -0.84 7.55 2.46
CA SER A 34 0.48 6.91 2.61
C SER A 34 0.90 6.13 1.37
N VAL A 35 -0.03 5.40 0.75
CA VAL A 35 0.21 4.64 -0.49
C VAL A 35 0.52 5.57 -1.66
N GLN A 36 -0.20 6.68 -1.81
CA GLN A 36 0.07 7.68 -2.85
C GLN A 36 1.45 8.35 -2.68
N ASP A 37 1.82 8.73 -1.45
CA ASP A 37 3.16 9.28 -1.17
C ASP A 37 4.26 8.25 -1.46
N MET A 38 4.03 6.99 -1.11
CA MET A 38 4.96 5.89 -1.38
C MET A 38 5.16 5.66 -2.88
N LEU A 39 4.07 5.60 -3.64
CA LEU A 39 4.08 5.43 -5.09
C LEU A 39 4.91 6.53 -5.77
N ALA A 40 4.67 7.80 -5.38
CA ALA A 40 5.37 8.95 -5.95
C ALA A 40 6.86 9.04 -5.59
N ARG A 41 7.24 8.64 -4.36
CA ARG A 41 8.63 8.80 -3.88
C ARG A 41 9.56 7.65 -4.23
N ARG A 42 9.01 6.46 -4.43
CA ARG A 42 9.81 5.23 -4.57
C ARG A 42 9.95 4.74 -6.01
N GLY A 43 9.44 5.49 -6.99
CA GLY A 43 9.50 5.08 -8.40
C GLY A 43 8.75 3.76 -8.66
N LEU A 44 7.65 3.56 -7.94
CA LEU A 44 6.82 2.37 -8.06
C LEU A 44 5.80 2.58 -9.19
N THR A 45 5.49 1.52 -9.93
CA THR A 45 4.47 1.52 -10.98
C THR A 45 3.09 1.20 -10.43
N SER A 46 3.03 0.32 -9.44
CA SER A 46 1.79 -0.06 -8.78
C SER A 46 1.99 -0.43 -7.31
N ILE A 47 0.95 -0.24 -6.51
CA ILE A 47 0.85 -0.77 -5.16
C ILE A 47 -0.51 -1.45 -5.02
N GLU A 48 -0.50 -2.76 -4.85
CA GLU A 48 -1.68 -3.55 -4.51
C GLU A 48 -1.87 -3.57 -2.99
N VAL A 49 -3.06 -3.18 -2.54
CA VAL A 49 -3.44 -3.12 -1.13
C VAL A 49 -4.37 -4.28 -0.80
N ARG A 50 -3.97 -5.08 0.18
CA ARG A 50 -4.78 -6.16 0.75
C ARG A 50 -4.97 -6.02 2.25
N ARG A 51 -5.97 -6.72 2.76
CA ARG A 51 -6.17 -6.93 4.19
C ARG A 51 -6.68 -8.33 4.44
N PHE A 52 -5.95 -9.08 5.27
CA PHE A 52 -6.23 -10.49 5.53
C PHE A 52 -6.34 -11.30 4.23
N GLY A 53 -5.45 -11.02 3.26
CA GLY A 53 -5.43 -11.65 1.94
C GLY A 53 -6.52 -11.19 0.98
N VAL A 54 -7.46 -10.33 1.41
CA VAL A 54 -8.51 -9.78 0.54
C VAL A 54 -7.98 -8.54 -0.17
N HIS A 55 -8.05 -8.52 -1.51
CA HIS A 55 -7.78 -7.33 -2.30
C HIS A 55 -8.78 -6.23 -1.99
N LEU A 56 -8.28 -5.04 -1.68
CA LEU A 56 -9.09 -3.85 -1.45
C LEU A 56 -9.07 -2.96 -2.68
N TYR A 57 -7.88 -2.59 -3.16
CA TYR A 57 -7.67 -1.75 -4.33
C TYR A 57 -6.20 -1.78 -4.78
N THR A 58 -5.96 -1.25 -5.98
CA THR A 58 -4.62 -1.04 -6.53
C THR A 58 -4.46 0.43 -6.91
N VAL A 59 -3.33 1.03 -6.55
CA VAL A 59 -2.95 2.40 -6.96
C VAL A 59 -1.83 2.30 -7.98
N THR A 60 -1.92 3.04 -9.07
CA THR A 60 -0.93 3.10 -10.15
C THR A 60 -0.43 4.52 -10.34
N ALA A 61 0.83 4.66 -10.80
CA ALA A 61 1.44 5.96 -11.14
C ALA A 61 0.83 6.62 -12.38
#